data_AF-A0A3P8KGB0-F1
#
_entry.id   AF-A0A3P8KGB0-F1
#
_cell.length_a   1.000
_cell.length_b   1.000
_cell.length_c   1.000
_cell.angle_alpha   90.00
_cell.angle_beta   90.00
_cell.angle_gamma   90.00
#
_symmetry.space_group_name_H-M   'P 1'
#
loop_
_entity.id
_entity.type
_entity.pdbx_description
1 polymer ?
#
loop_
_entity_poly.entity_id
_entity_poly.type
_entity_poly.pdbx_seq_one_letter_code
_entity_poly.pdbx_strand_id
1 'polypeptide(L)'
;MSSLYAKLIAVIEQKITPMAGAIGQQKYVTSIRDGFITALPFMIVGSFLLVFIFPPFSPDTSWGFARAWLQFSLDHREALMLPFNFSMGIMTLFYCRRHRGKPGETP
;
A
#
# COMPACT_ATOMS: atom_id res chain seq x y z
N MET A 1 13.96 -29.80 28.21
CA MET A 1 13.41 -28.55 27.65
C MET A 1 12.42 -28.93 26.55
N SER A 2 11.10 -28.77 26.61
CA SER A 2 10.14 -28.52 27.68
C SER A 2 8.81 -29.11 27.17
N SER A 3 8.36 -30.25 27.70
CA SER A 3 7.11 -30.96 27.29
C SER A 3 5.88 -30.04 27.23
N LEU A 4 5.86 -29.01 28.06
CA LEU A 4 4.87 -27.92 28.05
C LEU A 4 4.85 -27.15 26.72
N TYR A 5 6.00 -26.88 26.10
CA TYR A 5 6.09 -26.19 24.82
C TYR A 5 5.49 -27.03 23.69
N ALA A 6 5.77 -28.34 23.67
CA ALA A 6 5.19 -29.27 22.73
C ALA A 6 3.66 -29.37 22.88
N LYS A 7 3.16 -29.39 24.13
CA LYS A 7 1.70 -29.39 24.40
C LYS A 7 1.04 -28.06 24.01
N LEU A 8 1.70 -26.93 24.25
CA LEU A 8 1.20 -25.61 23.82
C LEU A 8 1.14 -25.48 22.31
N ILE A 9 2.18 -25.92 21.59
CA ILE A 9 2.17 -25.96 20.12
C ILE A 9 1.06 -26.89 19.63
N ALA A 10 0.87 -28.07 20.22
CA ALA A 10 -0.20 -28.98 19.82
C ALA A 10 -1.60 -28.37 19.99
N VAL A 11 -1.83 -27.58 21.05
CA VAL A 11 -3.09 -26.86 21.27
C VAL A 11 -3.28 -25.72 20.27
N ILE A 12 -2.21 -24.99 19.96
CA ILE A 12 -2.22 -23.93 18.94
C ILE A 12 -2.52 -24.53 17.56
N GLU A 13 -1.87 -25.63 17.19
CA GLU A 13 -2.13 -26.32 15.92
C GLU A 13 -3.53 -26.90 15.82
N GLN A 14 -4.05 -27.52 16.90
CA GLN A 14 -5.38 -28.12 16.85
C GLN A 14 -6.53 -27.11 16.90
N LYS A 15 -6.34 -25.94 17.52
CA LYS A 15 -7.44 -24.99 17.75
C LYS A 15 -7.25 -23.67 17.02
N ILE A 16 -6.05 -23.10 17.04
CA ILE A 16 -5.78 -21.78 16.47
C ILE A 16 -5.54 -21.88 14.97
N THR A 17 -4.76 -22.85 14.49
CA THR A 17 -4.50 -23.03 13.05
C THR A 17 -5.77 -23.22 12.21
N PRO A 18 -6.71 -24.14 12.55
CA PRO A 18 -7.93 -24.29 11.75
C PRO A 18 -8.87 -23.08 11.87
N MET A 19 -8.88 -22.39 13.01
CA MET A 19 -9.69 -21.19 13.20
C MET A 19 -9.15 -20.00 12.41
N ALA A 20 -7.84 -19.78 12.42
CA ALA A 20 -7.17 -18.78 11.60
C ALA A 20 -7.31 -19.09 10.10
N GLY A 21 -7.24 -20.37 9.72
CA GLY A 21 -7.53 -20.82 8.36
C GLY A 21 -8.96 -20.50 7.95
N ALA A 22 -9.96 -20.83 8.78
CA ALA A 22 -11.36 -20.56 8.51
C ALA A 22 -11.67 -19.05 8.40
N ILE A 23 -11.06 -18.22 9.26
CA ILE A 23 -11.20 -16.75 9.22
C ILE A 23 -10.53 -16.17 7.97
N GLY A 24 -9.33 -16.66 7.63
CA GLY A 24 -8.60 -16.22 6.44
C GLY A 24 -9.26 -16.63 5.11
N GLN A 25 -10.06 -17.69 5.11
CA GLN A 25 -10.84 -18.19 3.97
C GLN A 25 -12.20 -17.49 3.82
N GLN A 26 -12.60 -16.61 4.76
CA GLN A 26 -13.86 -15.90 4.62
C GLN A 26 -13.81 -14.88 3.48
N LYS A 27 -14.83 -14.91 2.61
CA LYS A 27 -14.99 -14.00 1.47
C LYS A 27 -14.82 -12.51 1.82
N TYR A 28 -15.18 -12.10 3.04
CA TYR A 28 -15.02 -10.72 3.51
C TYR A 28 -13.55 -10.36 3.79
N VAL A 29 -12.83 -11.23 4.50
CA VAL A 29 -11.41 -11.03 4.82
C VAL A 29 -10.55 -11.13 3.57
N THR A 30 -10.81 -12.12 2.71
CA THR A 30 -10.11 -12.29 1.44
C THR A 30 -10.29 -11.06 0.55
N SER A 31 -11.52 -10.54 0.44
CA SER A 31 -11.75 -9.38 -0.44
C SER A 31 -11.22 -8.04 0.09
N ILE A 32 -10.98 -7.91 1.40
CA ILE A 32 -10.20 -6.79 1.97
C ILE A 32 -8.73 -6.93 1.61
N ARG A 33 -8.16 -8.14 1.80
CA ARG A 33 -6.76 -8.43 1.46
C ARG A 33 -6.48 -8.16 -0.01
N ASP A 34 -7.34 -8.66 -0.89
CA ASP A 34 -7.18 -8.47 -2.34
C ASP A 34 -7.24 -6.98 -2.70
N GLY A 35 -8.15 -6.22 -2.09
CA GLY A 35 -8.20 -4.76 -2.26
C GLY A 35 -6.90 -4.08 -1.83
N PHE A 36 -6.34 -4.46 -0.69
CA PHE A 36 -5.05 -3.92 -0.24
C PHE A 36 -3.91 -4.31 -1.18
N ILE A 37 -3.84 -5.57 -1.63
CA ILE A 37 -2.82 -6.03 -2.58
C ILE A 37 -2.88 -5.26 -3.90
N THR A 38 -4.08 -4.91 -4.38
CA THR A 38 -4.19 -4.07 -5.58
C THR A 38 -3.74 -2.62 -5.38
N ALA A 39 -3.79 -2.10 -4.16
CA ALA A 39 -3.36 -0.74 -3.83
C ALA A 39 -1.84 -0.63 -3.53
N LEU A 40 -1.20 -1.72 -3.08
CA LEU A 40 0.24 -1.79 -2.81
C LEU A 40 1.14 -1.28 -3.96
N PRO A 41 0.98 -1.70 -5.23
CA PRO A 41 1.86 -1.23 -6.31
C PRO A 41 1.73 0.28 -6.54
N PHE A 42 0.52 0.85 -6.40
CA PHE A 42 0.32 2.29 -6.54
C PHE A 42 0.96 3.08 -5.39
N MET A 43 0.91 2.55 -4.17
CA MET A 43 1.61 3.14 -3.03
C MET A 43 3.12 3.14 -3.22
N ILE A 44 3.70 2.02 -3.70
CA ILE A 44 5.13 1.91 -3.94
C ILE A 44 5.59 2.90 -5.02
N VAL A 45 4.87 2.97 -6.14
CA VAL A 45 5.19 3.90 -7.25
C VAL A 45 5.07 5.35 -6.79
N GLY A 46 3.97 5.72 -6.13
CA GLY A 46 3.77 7.08 -5.61
C GLY A 46 4.82 7.48 -4.58
N SER A 47 5.19 6.57 -3.68
CA SER A 47 6.23 6.80 -2.68
C SER A 47 7.61 7.01 -3.31
N PHE A 48 7.98 6.20 -4.31
CA PHE A 48 9.25 6.37 -5.01
C PHE A 48 9.33 7.73 -5.73
N LEU A 49 8.26 8.12 -6.41
CA LEU A 49 8.21 9.40 -7.12
C LEU A 49 8.30 10.60 -6.17
N LEU A 50 7.70 10.54 -4.97
CA LEU A 50 7.83 11.61 -3.98
C LEU A 50 9.27 11.85 -3.51
N VAL A 51 10.08 10.78 -3.41
CA VAL A 51 11.51 10.90 -3.08
C VAL A 51 12.28 11.64 -4.18
N PHE A 52 11.89 11.45 -5.44
CA PHE A 52 12.49 12.18 -6.56
C PHE A 52 12.03 13.65 -6.62
N ILE A 53 10.78 13.94 -6.24
CA ILE A 53 10.18 15.29 -6.22
C ILE A 53 10.71 16.15 -5.07
N PHE A 54 10.91 15.56 -3.90
CA PHE A 54 11.39 16.27 -2.72
C PHE A 54 12.78 15.76 -2.32
N PRO A 55 13.81 16.10 -3.10
CA PRO A 55 15.17 15.77 -2.71
C PRO A 55 15.51 16.55 -1.41
N PRO A 56 16.03 15.90 -0.36
CA PRO A 56 16.36 16.55 0.91
C PRO A 56 17.70 17.31 0.80
N PHE A 57 17.80 18.27 -0.12
CA PHE A 57 19.00 19.09 -0.33
C PHE A 57 18.68 20.57 -0.13
N SER A 58 19.51 21.24 0.67
CA SER A 58 19.43 22.69 0.84
C SER A 58 19.92 23.42 -0.43
N PRO A 59 19.31 24.55 -0.83
CA PRO A 59 19.67 25.32 -2.02
C PRO A 59 21.13 25.83 -2.02
N ASP A 60 21.78 25.90 -0.86
CA ASP A 60 23.17 26.31 -0.69
C ASP A 60 24.21 25.17 -0.82
N THR A 61 23.78 23.95 -1.14
CA THR A 61 24.67 22.79 -1.30
C THR A 61 25.77 23.04 -2.34
N SER A 62 27.05 22.76 -2.02
CA SER A 62 28.17 22.96 -2.98
C SER A 62 28.22 21.91 -4.10
N TRP A 63 27.38 20.88 -4.02
CA TRP A 63 27.32 19.79 -4.98
C TRP A 63 26.44 20.16 -6.19
N GLY A 64 27.07 20.38 -7.34
CA GLY A 64 26.38 20.84 -8.56
C GLY A 64 25.27 19.90 -9.06
N PHE A 65 25.42 18.59 -8.84
CA PHE A 65 24.39 17.59 -9.16
C PHE A 65 23.13 17.78 -8.30
N ALA A 66 23.27 18.06 -7.00
CA ALA A 66 22.13 18.29 -6.12
C ALA A 66 21.36 19.56 -6.50
N ARG A 67 22.04 20.62 -6.97
CA ARG A 67 21.39 21.83 -7.50
C ARG A 67 20.67 21.56 -8.81
N ALA A 68 21.29 20.81 -9.73
CA ALA A 68 20.67 20.43 -11.00
C ALA A 68 19.43 19.56 -10.79
N TRP A 69 19.47 18.61 -9.84
CA TRP A 69 18.30 17.82 -9.44
C TRP A 69 17.22 18.69 -8.80
N LEU A 70 17.58 19.62 -7.91
CA LEU A 70 16.61 20.53 -7.28
C LEU A 70 15.89 21.39 -8.33
N GLN A 71 16.62 21.95 -9.30
CA GLN A 71 16.05 22.71 -10.41
C GLN A 71 15.18 21.83 -11.33
N PHE A 72 15.67 20.65 -11.70
CA PHE A 72 14.91 19.69 -12.51
C PHE A 72 13.59 19.29 -11.84
N SER A 73 13.61 19.08 -10.52
CA SER A 73 12.42 18.76 -9.74
C SER A 73 11.41 19.91 -9.68
N LEU A 74 11.88 21.16 -9.59
CA LEU A 74 11.00 22.33 -9.64
C LEU A 74 10.36 22.51 -11.02
N ASP A 75 11.11 22.33 -12.09
CA ASP A 75 10.63 22.47 -13.47
C ASP A 75 9.65 21.36 -13.87
N HIS A 76 9.89 20.12 -13.44
CA HIS A 76 9.06 18.96 -13.80
C HIS A 76 8.05 18.58 -12.72
N ARG A 77 7.82 19.46 -11.73
CA ARG A 77 6.96 19.21 -10.57
C ARG A 77 5.54 18.81 -10.96
N GLU A 78 4.95 19.46 -11.96
CA GLU A 78 3.60 19.10 -12.44
C GLU A 78 3.56 17.70 -13.05
N ALA A 79 4.54 17.34 -13.87
CA ALA A 79 4.62 16.02 -14.49
C ALA A 79 4.89 14.93 -13.44
N LEU A 80 5.69 15.23 -12.41
CA LEU A 80 5.99 14.29 -11.33
C LEU A 80 4.83 14.15 -10.33
N MET A 81 3.91 15.09 -10.26
CA MET A 81 2.67 14.96 -9.48
C MET A 81 1.61 14.10 -10.20
N LEU A 82 1.77 13.83 -11.50
CA LEU A 82 0.83 13.00 -12.28
C LEU A 82 0.63 11.60 -11.69
N PRO A 83 1.66 10.84 -11.29
CA PRO A 83 1.48 9.51 -10.71
C PRO A 83 0.74 9.53 -9.37
N PHE A 84 0.89 10.60 -8.58
CA PHE A 84 0.13 10.81 -7.36
C PHE A 84 -1.35 11.09 -7.65
N ASN A 85 -1.64 11.93 -8.64
CA ASN A 85 -3.00 12.19 -9.08
C ASN A 85 -3.65 10.93 -9.72
N PHE A 86 -2.87 10.15 -10.46
CA PHE A 86 -3.31 8.87 -11.02
C PHE A 86 -3.55 7.81 -9.95
N SER A 87 -2.71 7.71 -8.91
CA SER A 87 -2.94 6.75 -7.82
C SER A 87 -4.22 7.07 -7.04
N MET A 88 -4.48 8.36 -6.76
CA MET A 88 -5.74 8.82 -6.17
C MET A 88 -6.93 8.53 -7.10
N GLY A 89 -6.82 8.80 -8.41
CA GLY A 89 -7.87 8.52 -9.38
C GLY A 89 -8.20 7.02 -9.53
N ILE A 90 -7.18 6.16 -9.55
CA ILE A 90 -7.35 4.70 -9.65
C ILE A 90 -7.91 4.13 -8.33
N MET A 91 -7.49 4.64 -7.18
CA MET A 91 -8.05 4.29 -5.87
C MET A 91 -9.56 4.63 -5.81
N THR A 92 -9.95 5.81 -6.31
CA THR A 92 -11.36 6.22 -6.41
C THR A 92 -12.14 5.35 -7.41
N LEU A 93 -11.56 5.01 -8.58
CA LEU A 93 -12.19 4.09 -9.53
C LEU A 93 -12.39 2.69 -8.94
N PHE A 94 -11.40 2.19 -8.20
CA PHE A 94 -11.47 0.90 -7.53
C PHE A 94 -12.55 0.91 -6.43
N TYR A 95 -12.57 1.95 -5.59
CA TYR A 95 -13.58 2.12 -4.55
C TYR A 95 -15.00 2.31 -5.13
N CYS A 96 -15.15 3.15 -6.16
CA CYS A 96 -16.44 3.41 -6.82
C CYS A 96 -16.95 2.17 -7.57
N ARG A 97 -16.07 1.42 -8.26
CA ARG A 97 -16.45 0.17 -8.93
C ARG A 97 -16.76 -0.95 -7.93
N ARG A 98 -16.11 -0.96 -6.77
CA ARG A 98 -16.43 -1.87 -5.65
C ARG A 98 -17.84 -1.60 -5.10
N HIS A 99 -18.26 -0.34 -5.00
CA HIS A 99 -19.59 0.03 -4.50
C HIS A 99 -20.73 -0.29 -5.47
N ARG A 100 -20.49 -0.30 -6.79
CA ARG A 100 -21.51 -0.73 -7.78
C ARG A 100 -21.69 -2.25 -7.90
N GLY A 101 -20.81 -3.05 -7.31
CA GLY A 101 -20.84 -4.51 -7.37
C GLY A 101 -21.70 -5.18 -6.30
N LYS A 102 -22.32 -4.41 -5.39
CA LYS A 102 -23.24 -4.94 -4.38
C LYS A 102 -24.68 -4.55 -4.71
N PRO A 103 -25.52 -5.47 -5.20
CA PRO A 103 -26.96 -5.26 -5.19
C PRO A 103 -27.44 -5.30 -3.73
N GLY A 104 -27.77 -4.15 -3.14
CA GLY A 104 -28.58 -4.10 -1.91
C GLY A 104 -28.18 -3.16 -0.78
N GLU A 105 -27.13 -2.33 -0.90
CA GLU A 105 -26.85 -1.30 0.12
C GLU A 105 -27.06 0.09 -0.50
N THR A 106 -28.32 0.55 -0.46
CA THR A 106 -28.74 1.96 -0.61
C THR A 106 -28.59 2.70 0.73
N PRO A 107 -28.46 4.04 0.69
CA PRO A 107 -27.76 4.85 1.71
C PRO A 107 -28.40 4.91 3.10
#